data_AF-C4WSU0-F1
#
_entry.id   AF-C4WSU0-F1
#
_cell.length_a   1.000
_cell.length_b   1.000
_cell.length_c   1.000
_cell.angle_alpha   90.00
_cell.angle_beta   90.00
_cell.angle_gamma   90.00
#
_symmetry.space_group_name_H-M   'P 1'
#
loop_
_entity.id
_entity.type
_entity.pdbx_description
1 polymer ?
#
loop_
_entity_poly.entity_id
_entity_poly.type
_entity_poly.pdbx_seq_one_letter_code
_entity_poly.pdbx_strand_id
1 'polypeptide(L)'
;MPRLEYVVEQEKVKVTEDGKKALIDLAQGDMRKVLNILQSAATAFPEVNEDSVYTCVGHPLKSDIMNILKWLLNDDFSTTFKKIQELKIQKGLALQDILTELHTFLYRLDLPPDSLIEILTEMADIEIRLNGGTSEKIHLGSLISAFHMIRSKLKPADD
;
A
#
# COMPACT_ATOMS: atom_id res chain seq x y z
N MET A 1 10.59 23.12 3.30
CA MET A 1 11.35 22.51 4.41
C MET A 1 12.82 22.81 4.16
N PRO A 2 13.45 23.70 4.94
CA PRO A 2 14.72 24.31 4.55
C PRO A 2 15.88 23.30 4.42
N ARG A 3 15.83 22.18 5.14
CA ARG A 3 16.91 21.18 5.14
C ARG A 3 16.90 20.24 3.94
N LEU A 4 15.71 19.84 3.45
CA LEU A 4 15.59 19.04 2.23
C LEU A 4 15.97 19.86 1.01
N GLU A 5 15.46 21.09 0.92
CA GLU A 5 15.80 22.04 -0.16
C GLU A 5 17.30 22.32 -0.20
N TYR A 6 17.92 22.56 0.96
CA TYR A 6 19.37 22.74 1.06
C TYR A 6 20.15 21.55 0.48
N VAL A 7 19.77 20.31 0.82
CA VAL A 7 20.49 19.12 0.32
C VAL A 7 20.28 18.95 -1.19
N VAL A 8 19.06 19.16 -1.69
CA VAL A 8 18.75 19.06 -3.13
C VAL A 8 19.56 20.07 -3.94
N GLU A 9 19.71 21.30 -3.45
CA GLU A 9 20.53 22.33 -4.08
C GLU A 9 22.03 21.99 -4.05
N GLN A 10 22.55 21.51 -2.92
CA GLN A 10 23.97 21.17 -2.78
C GLN A 10 24.37 19.95 -3.61
N GLU A 11 23.52 18.92 -3.67
CA GLU A 11 23.77 17.70 -4.45
C GLU A 11 23.33 17.82 -5.92
N LYS A 12 22.72 18.95 -6.31
CA LYS A 12 22.21 19.21 -7.67
C LYS A 12 21.25 18.13 -8.17
N VAL A 13 20.41 17.61 -7.28
CA VAL A 13 19.43 16.56 -7.61
C VAL A 13 18.22 17.20 -8.29
N LYS A 14 17.73 16.59 -9.37
CA LYS A 14 16.46 16.99 -9.99
C LYS A 14 15.31 16.34 -9.23
N VAL A 15 14.56 17.13 -8.47
CA VAL A 15 13.42 16.67 -7.66
C VAL A 15 12.19 17.51 -8.01
N THR A 16 11.08 16.86 -8.34
CA THR A 16 9.80 17.50 -8.57
C THR A 16 9.05 17.79 -7.26
N GLU A 17 8.05 18.66 -7.28
CA GLU A 17 7.29 19.01 -6.06
C GLU A 17 6.46 17.85 -5.51
N ASP A 18 5.94 16.98 -6.38
CA ASP A 18 5.29 15.72 -6.02
C ASP A 18 6.28 14.72 -5.41
N GLY A 19 7.50 14.61 -5.96
CA GLY A 19 8.57 13.79 -5.37
C GLY A 19 8.95 14.25 -3.96
N LYS A 20 9.01 15.57 -3.71
CA LYS A 20 9.25 16.12 -2.37
C LYS A 20 8.14 15.75 -1.38
N LYS A 21 6.87 15.83 -1.81
CA LYS A 21 5.74 15.42 -0.98
C LYS A 21 5.79 13.92 -0.67
N ALA A 22 6.02 13.08 -1.68
CA ALA A 22 6.16 11.64 -1.51
C ALA A 22 7.28 11.26 -0.52
N LEU A 23 8.45 11.93 -0.62
CA LEU A 23 9.56 11.74 0.33
C LEU A 23 9.15 12.05 1.77
N ILE A 24 8.39 13.12 1.99
CA ILE A 24 7.95 13.53 3.32
C ILE A 24 6.89 12.56 3.85
N ASP A 25 5.90 12.21 3.03
CA ASP A 25 4.80 11.33 3.39
C ASP A 25 5.32 9.94 3.79
N LEU A 26 6.23 9.36 2.99
CA LEU A 26 6.85 8.05 3.28
C LEU A 26 7.81 8.09 4.47
N ALA A 27 8.44 9.25 4.74
CA ALA A 27 9.37 9.39 5.84
C ALA A 27 8.69 9.66 7.19
N GLN A 28 7.40 10.04 7.21
CA GLN A 28 6.63 10.32 8.43
C GLN A 28 7.36 11.27 9.41
N GLY A 29 8.09 12.25 8.89
CA GLY A 29 8.86 13.21 9.69
C GLY A 29 10.28 12.77 10.09
N ASP A 30 10.72 11.57 9.73
CA ASP A 30 12.10 11.12 9.96
C ASP A 30 13.06 11.62 8.85
N MET A 31 13.87 12.64 9.18
CA MET A 31 14.82 13.24 8.23
C MET A 31 15.88 12.24 7.71
N ARG A 32 16.30 11.25 8.52
CA ARG A 32 17.25 10.21 8.06
C ARG A 32 16.59 9.35 6.99
N LYS A 33 15.31 9.00 7.17
CA LYS A 33 14.54 8.25 6.17
C LYS A 33 14.38 9.06 4.87
N VAL A 34 14.07 10.36 4.96
CA VAL A 34 14.01 11.26 3.80
C VAL A 34 15.31 11.22 2.98
N LEU A 35 16.46 11.41 3.63
CA LEU A 35 17.76 11.47 2.94
C LEU A 35 18.13 10.14 2.28
N ASN A 36 17.88 9.02 2.97
CA ASN A 36 18.17 7.70 2.43
C ASN A 36 17.33 7.44 1.16
N ILE A 37 16.04 7.74 1.20
CA ILE A 37 15.16 7.55 0.04
C ILE A 37 15.55 8.49 -1.10
N LEU A 38 15.83 9.76 -0.81
CA LEU A 38 16.29 10.74 -1.80
C LEU A 38 17.55 10.26 -2.52
N GLN A 39 18.55 9.79 -1.77
CA GLN A 39 19.81 9.31 -2.34
C GLN A 39 19.61 8.05 -3.19
N SER A 40 18.80 7.09 -2.72
CA SER A 40 18.45 5.91 -3.51
C SER A 40 17.73 6.28 -4.82
N ALA A 41 16.75 7.17 -4.76
CA ALA A 41 15.99 7.62 -5.93
C ALA A 41 16.86 8.40 -6.91
N ALA A 42 17.71 9.31 -6.44
CA ALA A 42 18.63 10.10 -7.25
C ALA A 42 19.72 9.24 -7.93
N THR A 43 20.07 8.10 -7.33
CA THR A 43 21.04 7.14 -7.89
C THR A 43 20.39 6.24 -8.93
N ALA A 44 19.14 5.81 -8.69
CA ALA A 44 18.43 4.88 -9.56
C ALA A 44 17.77 5.56 -10.77
N PHE A 45 17.38 6.83 -10.64
CA PHE A 45 16.59 7.55 -11.64
C PHE A 45 17.19 8.93 -11.98
N PRO A 46 17.02 9.41 -13.23
CA PRO A 46 17.53 10.72 -13.64
C PRO A 46 16.75 11.90 -13.03
N GLU A 47 15.53 11.66 -12.55
CA GLU A 47 14.66 12.63 -11.89
C GLU A 47 13.87 11.96 -10.76
N VAL A 48 13.77 12.64 -9.63
CA VAL A 48 13.07 12.19 -8.43
C VAL A 48 11.64 12.75 -8.46
N ASN A 49 10.68 11.90 -8.81
CA ASN A 49 9.24 12.17 -8.85
C ASN A 49 8.49 11.20 -7.92
N GLU A 50 7.17 11.34 -7.78
CA GLU A 50 6.38 10.45 -6.89
C GLU A 50 6.62 8.96 -7.21
N ASP A 51 6.53 8.58 -8.49
CA ASP A 51 6.70 7.19 -8.92
C ASP A 51 8.09 6.63 -8.60
N SER A 52 9.16 7.39 -8.84
CA SER A 52 10.53 6.92 -8.58
C SER A 52 10.80 6.79 -7.08
N VAL A 53 10.23 7.67 -6.25
CA VAL A 53 10.32 7.60 -4.80
C VAL A 53 9.61 6.34 -4.28
N TYR A 54 8.34 6.12 -4.63
CA TYR A 54 7.57 4.96 -4.18
C TYR A 54 8.16 3.63 -4.68
N THR A 55 8.64 3.61 -5.94
CA THR A 55 9.29 2.42 -6.52
C THR A 55 10.59 2.08 -5.78
N CYS A 56 11.40 3.09 -5.42
CA CYS A 56 12.65 2.85 -4.70
C CYS A 56 12.47 2.21 -3.33
N VAL A 57 11.37 2.52 -2.63
CA VAL A 57 11.08 1.96 -1.31
C VAL A 57 10.27 0.67 -1.36
N GLY A 58 9.78 0.26 -2.53
CA GLY A 58 8.88 -0.89 -2.66
C GLY A 58 7.51 -0.68 -2.01
N HIS A 59 7.09 0.59 -1.85
CA HIS A 59 5.81 0.92 -1.23
C HIS A 59 4.73 1.05 -2.31
N PRO A 60 3.52 0.55 -2.08
CA PRO A 60 2.44 0.62 -3.07
C PRO A 60 2.05 2.07 -3.37
N LEU A 61 1.74 2.34 -4.65
CA LEU A 61 1.11 3.57 -5.09
C LEU A 61 -0.38 3.57 -4.75
N LYS A 62 -0.98 4.76 -4.61
CA LYS A 62 -2.44 4.90 -4.40
C LYS A 62 -3.26 4.22 -5.50
N SER A 63 -2.78 4.25 -6.75
CA SER A 63 -3.38 3.57 -7.89
C SER A 63 -3.35 2.05 -7.75
N ASP A 64 -2.27 1.49 -7.22
CA ASP A 64 -2.13 0.05 -6.94
C ASP A 64 -3.13 -0.39 -5.87
N ILE A 65 -3.24 0.37 -4.78
CA ILE A 65 -4.20 0.07 -3.69
C ILE A 65 -5.64 0.15 -4.17
N MET A 66 -5.99 1.15 -5.00
CA MET A 66 -7.32 1.23 -5.61
C MET A 66 -7.62 0.03 -6.51
N ASN A 67 -6.64 -0.46 -7.28
CA ASN A 67 -6.79 -1.67 -8.08
C ASN A 67 -6.99 -2.91 -7.21
N ILE A 68 -6.18 -3.07 -6.15
CA ILE A 68 -6.30 -4.17 -5.18
C ILE A 68 -7.70 -4.16 -4.56
N LEU A 69 -8.17 -3.00 -4.09
CA LEU A 69 -9.48 -2.87 -3.50
C LEU A 69 -10.61 -3.21 -4.49
N LYS A 70 -10.47 -2.77 -5.75
CA LYS A 70 -11.40 -3.12 -6.81
C LYS A 70 -11.47 -4.63 -7.03
N TRP A 71 -10.33 -5.33 -7.05
CA TRP A 71 -10.31 -6.79 -7.21
C TRP A 71 -10.93 -7.49 -5.99
N LEU A 72 -10.57 -7.06 -4.77
CA LEU A 72 -11.13 -7.60 -3.52
C LEU A 72 -12.66 -7.51 -3.48
N LEU A 73 -13.24 -6.42 -3.98
CA LEU A 73 -14.70 -6.22 -3.98
C LEU A 73 -15.42 -6.92 -5.14
N ASN A 74 -14.81 -7.01 -6.33
CA ASN A 74 -15.53 -7.41 -7.54
C ASN A 74 -15.17 -8.79 -8.10
N ASP A 75 -13.93 -9.24 -7.94
CA ASP A 75 -13.43 -10.43 -8.64
C ASP A 75 -13.68 -11.71 -7.79
N ASP A 76 -13.42 -12.88 -8.39
CA ASP A 76 -13.39 -14.14 -7.65
C ASP A 76 -12.08 -14.31 -6.87
N PHE A 77 -12.07 -15.25 -5.91
CA PHE A 77 -10.92 -15.48 -5.03
C PHE A 77 -9.65 -15.82 -5.82
N SER A 78 -9.73 -16.73 -6.79
CA SER A 78 -8.56 -17.23 -7.51
C SER A 78 -7.93 -16.15 -8.37
N THR A 79 -8.76 -15.38 -9.08
CA THR A 79 -8.33 -14.26 -9.91
C THR A 79 -7.72 -13.15 -9.07
N THR A 80 -8.36 -12.77 -7.95
CA THR A 80 -7.86 -11.75 -7.02
C THR A 80 -6.50 -12.14 -6.45
N PHE A 81 -6.38 -13.39 -6.01
CA PHE A 81 -5.12 -13.91 -5.44
C PHE A 81 -3.98 -13.83 -6.46
N LYS A 82 -4.21 -14.27 -7.71
CA LYS A 82 -3.20 -14.20 -8.77
C LYS A 82 -2.80 -12.75 -9.07
N LYS A 83 -3.77 -11.85 -9.26
CA LYS A 83 -3.49 -10.43 -9.57
C LYS A 83 -2.68 -9.74 -8.49
N ILE A 84 -3.07 -9.90 -7.22
CA ILE A 84 -2.33 -9.30 -6.10
C ILE A 84 -0.94 -9.93 -5.98
N GLN A 85 -0.82 -11.24 -6.12
CA GLN A 85 0.47 -11.92 -6.06
C GLN A 85 1.41 -11.48 -7.19
N GLU A 86 0.93 -11.35 -8.42
CA GLU A 86 1.70 -10.85 -9.55
C GLU A 86 2.15 -9.40 -9.32
N LEU A 87 1.26 -8.54 -8.85
CA LEU A 87 1.58 -7.14 -8.54
C LEU A 87 2.66 -7.04 -7.46
N LYS A 88 2.55 -7.83 -6.38
CA LYS A 88 3.55 -7.89 -5.31
C LYS A 88 4.92 -8.32 -5.83
N ILE A 89 4.97 -9.33 -6.70
CA ILE A 89 6.25 -9.82 -7.26
C ILE A 89 6.86 -8.79 -8.21
N GLN A 90 6.04 -8.18 -9.09
CA GLN A 90 6.52 -7.23 -10.09
C GLN A 90 7.05 -5.94 -9.48
N LYS A 91 6.40 -5.45 -8.42
CA LYS A 91 6.74 -4.17 -7.77
C LYS A 91 7.48 -4.31 -6.44
N GLY A 92 7.75 -5.55 -5.99
CA GLY A 92 8.44 -5.80 -4.73
C GLY A 92 7.66 -5.36 -3.49
N LEU A 93 6.32 -5.43 -3.53
CA LEU A 93 5.46 -4.90 -2.45
C LEU A 93 5.32 -5.91 -1.30
N ALA A 94 5.42 -5.43 -0.06
CA ALA A 94 5.09 -6.22 1.12
C ALA A 94 3.56 -6.26 1.35
N LEU A 95 3.06 -7.38 1.88
CA LEU A 95 1.64 -7.45 2.25
C LEU A 95 1.29 -6.45 3.37
N GLN A 96 2.23 -6.19 4.28
CA GLN A 96 2.04 -5.25 5.39
C GLN A 96 1.80 -3.82 4.90
N ASP A 97 2.53 -3.35 3.89
CA ASP A 97 2.33 -2.02 3.31
C ASP A 97 0.97 -1.94 2.60
N ILE A 98 0.59 -3.00 1.87
CA ILE A 98 -0.74 -3.09 1.24
C ILE A 98 -1.85 -3.03 2.30
N LEU A 99 -1.70 -3.73 3.42
CA LEU A 99 -2.67 -3.77 4.51
C LEU A 99 -2.83 -2.38 5.16
N THR A 100 -1.71 -1.73 5.44
CA THR A 100 -1.66 -0.38 6.04
C THR A 100 -2.36 0.65 5.15
N GLU A 101 -2.06 0.62 3.85
CA GLU A 101 -2.71 1.54 2.91
C GLU A 101 -4.19 1.20 2.70
N LEU A 102 -4.55 -0.08 2.57
CA LEU A 102 -5.96 -0.50 2.45
C LEU A 102 -6.81 0.03 3.61
N HIS A 103 -6.28 -0.01 4.84
CA HIS A 103 -6.96 0.54 6.01
C HIS A 103 -7.35 2.02 5.82
N THR A 104 -6.49 2.84 5.21
CA THR A 104 -6.80 4.26 4.93
C THR A 104 -7.92 4.44 3.91
N PHE A 105 -8.03 3.53 2.93
CA PHE A 105 -9.07 3.57 1.91
C PHE A 105 -10.40 3.00 2.39
N LEU A 106 -10.41 2.08 3.36
CA LEU A 106 -11.63 1.49 3.90
C LEU A 106 -12.56 2.53 4.53
N TYR A 107 -12.03 3.54 5.23
CA TYR A 107 -12.85 4.63 5.78
C TYR A 107 -13.55 5.48 4.73
N ARG A 108 -13.13 5.41 3.46
CA ARG A 108 -13.76 6.12 2.34
C ARG A 108 -14.83 5.29 1.66
N LEU A 109 -14.96 4.01 2.00
CA LEU A 109 -16.00 3.14 1.45
C LEU A 109 -17.30 3.30 2.23
N ASP A 110 -18.40 3.34 1.49
CA ASP A 110 -19.75 3.35 2.06
C ASP A 110 -20.20 1.90 2.35
N LEU A 111 -19.60 1.29 3.37
CA LEU A 111 -19.95 -0.04 3.85
C LEU A 111 -20.79 0.06 5.13
N PRO A 112 -21.73 -0.88 5.36
CA PRO A 112 -22.44 -0.96 6.64
C PRO A 112 -21.46 -1.07 7.83
N PRO A 113 -21.73 -0.42 8.97
CA PRO A 113 -20.80 -0.41 10.12
C PRO A 113 -20.39 -1.80 10.59
N ASP A 114 -21.32 -2.76 10.64
CA ASP A 114 -21.03 -4.13 11.08
C ASP A 114 -20.04 -4.84 10.15
N SER A 115 -20.19 -4.64 8.83
CA SER A 115 -19.27 -5.17 7.83
C SER A 115 -17.89 -4.52 7.93
N LEU A 116 -17.85 -3.20 8.17
CA LEU A 116 -16.59 -2.47 8.34
C LEU A 116 -15.83 -2.97 9.57
N ILE A 117 -16.51 -3.15 10.70
CA ILE A 117 -15.91 -3.69 11.94
C ILE A 117 -15.33 -5.09 11.72
N GLU A 118 -16.05 -5.94 10.98
CA GLU A 118 -15.59 -7.29 10.66
C GLU A 118 -14.31 -7.28 9.80
N ILE A 119 -14.25 -6.47 8.73
CA ILE A 119 -13.03 -6.32 7.90
C ILE A 119 -11.86 -5.82 8.76
N LEU A 120 -12.09 -4.77 9.56
CA LEU A 120 -11.04 -4.16 10.36
C LEU A 120 -10.48 -5.13 11.40
N THR A 121 -11.33 -5.96 12.00
CA THR A 121 -10.91 -6.99 12.96
C THR A 121 -10.04 -8.05 12.28
N GLU A 122 -10.48 -8.57 11.13
CA GLU A 122 -9.69 -9.55 10.37
C GLU A 122 -8.36 -8.98 9.88
N MET A 123 -8.35 -7.71 9.44
CA MET A 123 -7.11 -7.03 9.05
C MET A 123 -6.14 -6.86 10.22
N ALA A 124 -6.62 -6.48 11.41
CA ALA A 124 -5.78 -6.37 12.59
C ALA A 124 -5.16 -7.72 12.99
N ASP A 125 -5.94 -8.80 12.93
CA ASP A 125 -5.48 -10.16 13.17
C ASP A 125 -4.39 -10.60 12.18
N ILE A 126 -4.58 -10.27 10.89
CA ILE A 126 -3.58 -10.52 9.84
C ILE A 126 -2.30 -9.73 10.12
N GLU A 127 -2.39 -8.45 10.50
CA GLU A 127 -1.24 -7.62 10.82
C GLU A 127 -0.40 -8.21 11.96
N ILE A 128 -1.06 -8.62 13.04
CA ILE A 128 -0.39 -9.27 14.19
C ILE A 128 0.34 -10.53 13.74
N ARG A 129 -0.30 -11.37 12.92
CA ARG A 129 0.30 -12.63 12.45
C ARG A 129 1.48 -12.35 11.51
N LEU A 130 1.38 -11.35 10.64
CA LEU A 130 2.47 -10.93 9.75
C LEU A 130 3.68 -10.47 10.54
N ASN A 131 3.47 -9.64 11.57
CA ASN A 131 4.54 -9.20 12.46
C ASN A 131 5.19 -10.36 13.24
N GLY A 132 4.47 -11.47 13.43
CA GLY A 132 4.99 -12.72 13.98
C GLY A 132 5.87 -13.55 13.04
N GLY A 133 6.15 -13.08 11.81
CA GLY A 133 7.03 -13.77 10.85
C GLY A 133 6.39 -14.96 10.14
N THR A 134 5.06 -14.97 10.06
CA THR A 134 4.31 -16.05 9.40
C THR A 134 4.21 -15.84 7.88
N SER A 135 3.67 -16.81 7.14
CA SER A 135 3.65 -16.76 5.67
C SER A 135 2.72 -15.68 5.11
N GLU A 136 3.27 -14.68 4.42
CA GLU A 136 2.48 -13.68 3.68
C GLU A 136 1.51 -14.28 2.66
N LYS A 137 1.87 -15.41 2.05
CA LYS A 137 1.02 -16.07 1.05
C LYS A 137 -0.28 -16.57 1.66
N ILE A 138 -0.22 -17.10 2.88
CA ILE A 138 -1.39 -17.60 3.60
C ILE A 138 -2.28 -16.41 4.00
N HIS A 139 -1.67 -15.35 4.53
CA HIS A 139 -2.41 -14.16 4.97
C HIS A 139 -3.01 -13.34 3.84
N LEU A 140 -2.40 -13.36 2.65
CA LEU A 140 -3.05 -12.82 1.45
C LEU A 140 -4.37 -13.56 1.16
N GLY A 141 -4.37 -14.89 1.30
CA GLY A 141 -5.59 -15.69 1.18
C GLY A 141 -6.62 -15.33 2.26
N SER A 142 -6.19 -15.16 3.51
CA SER A 142 -7.05 -14.71 4.61
C SER A 142 -7.70 -13.35 4.32
N LEU A 143 -6.91 -12.38 3.83
CA LEU A 143 -7.41 -11.05 3.47
C LEU A 143 -8.50 -11.14 2.40
N ILE A 144 -8.23 -11.86 1.30
CA ILE A 144 -9.20 -12.00 0.20
C ILE A 144 -10.47 -12.73 0.68
N SER A 145 -10.32 -13.73 1.54
CA SER A 145 -11.46 -14.46 2.12
C SER A 145 -12.35 -13.55 2.96
N ALA A 146 -11.77 -12.66 3.78
CA ALA A 146 -12.53 -11.73 4.61
C ALA A 146 -13.42 -10.80 3.76
N PHE A 147 -12.86 -10.20 2.69
CA PHE A 147 -13.62 -9.37 1.76
C PHE A 147 -14.71 -10.16 1.02
N HIS A 148 -14.42 -11.40 0.63
CA HIS A 148 -15.37 -12.24 -0.08
C HIS A 148 -16.57 -12.67 0.79
N MET A 149 -16.32 -12.99 2.06
CA MET A 149 -17.37 -13.33 3.02
C MET A 149 -18.33 -12.16 3.23
N ILE A 150 -17.79 -10.94 3.32
CA ILE A 150 -18.60 -9.75 3.53
C ILE A 150 -19.38 -9.39 2.28
N ARG A 151 -18.80 -9.55 1.10
CA ARG A 151 -19.55 -9.43 -0.15
C ARG A 151 -20.72 -10.42 -0.22
N SER A 152 -20.52 -11.65 0.26
CA SER A 152 -21.60 -12.65 0.31
C SER A 152 -22.72 -12.26 1.29
N LYS A 153 -22.40 -11.54 2.37
CA LYS A 153 -23.39 -11.02 3.34
C LYS A 153 -24.14 -9.80 2.82
N LEU A 154 -23.50 -9.00 1.97
CA LEU A 154 -24.07 -7.77 1.40
C LEU A 154 -24.94 -8.02 0.16
N LYS A 155 -24.70 -9.12 -0.56
CA LYS A 155 -25.63 -9.56 -1.58
C LYS A 155 -26.93 -10.01 -0.88
N PRO A 156 -28.10 -9.46 -1.24
CA PRO A 156 -29.35 -10.01 -0.75
C PRO A 156 -29.39 -11.49 -1.14
N ALA A 157 -29.95 -12.32 -0.26
CA ALA A 157 -30.30 -13.68 -0.62
C ALA A 157 -31.23 -13.57 -1.84
N ASP A 158 -30.75 -13.96 -3.02
CA ASP A 158 -31.60 -14.12 -4.18
C ASP A 158 -32.60 -15.24 -3.82
N ASP A 159 -33.88 -14.87 -3.70
CA ASP A 159 -35.04 -15.77 -3.54
C ASP A 159 -35.17 -16.75 -4.73
#